data_AF-A0A519YX89-F1
#
_entry.id   AF-A0A519YX89-F1
#
_cell.length_a   1.000
_cell.length_b   1.000
_cell.length_c   1.000
_cell.angle_alpha   90.00
_cell.angle_beta   90.00
_cell.angle_gamma   90.00
#
_symmetry.space_group_name_H-M   'P 1'
#
loop_
_entity.id
_entity.type
_entity.pdbx_description
1 polymer ?
#
loop_
_entity_poly.entity_id
_entity_poly.type
_entity_poly.pdbx_seq_one_letter_code
_entity_poly.pdbx_strand_id
1 'polypeptide(L)'
;MQPPPAMRDAYDDLRAHQFGFVAGMKAALEGVLKRFDPAILESKLTQKSVINSLLPATRKAKLWEVFQDLYGQISEEAAEDFHDLFGREFLRAYEAHIDQLKDGQH
;
A
#
# COMPACT_ATOMS: atom_id res chain seq x y z
N MET A 1 6.34 16.92 -38.83
CA MET A 1 6.78 15.52 -39.03
C MET A 1 6.17 14.68 -37.92
N GLN A 2 5.48 13.58 -38.23
CA GLN A 2 4.93 12.67 -37.21
C GLN A 2 6.08 11.87 -36.56
N PRO A 3 6.05 11.63 -35.24
CA PRO A 3 7.04 10.76 -34.60
C PRO A 3 6.97 9.35 -35.23
N PRO A 4 8.11 8.69 -35.50
CA PRO A 4 8.10 7.33 -36.02
C PRO A 4 7.41 6.38 -35.02
N PRO A 5 6.69 5.34 -35.49
CA PRO A 5 5.89 4.44 -34.65
C PRO A 5 6.62 3.89 -33.42
N ALA A 6 7.90 3.56 -33.56
CA ALA A 6 8.75 3.06 -32.47
C ALA A 6 8.91 4.04 -31.28
N MET A 7 8.82 5.35 -31.50
CA MET A 7 8.88 6.35 -30.42
C MET A 7 7.56 6.43 -29.63
N ARG A 8 6.42 6.15 -30.27
CA ARG A 8 5.13 6.05 -29.57
C ARG A 8 5.05 4.77 -28.76
N ASP A 9 5.44 3.65 -29.35
CA ASP A 9 5.45 2.36 -28.65
C ASP A 9 6.38 2.38 -27.43
N ALA A 10 7.58 2.94 -27.54
CA ALA A 10 8.49 3.08 -26.40
C ALA A 10 7.93 4.02 -25.29
N TYR A 11 7.18 5.05 -25.67
CA TYR A 11 6.55 5.97 -24.72
C TYR A 11 5.38 5.30 -23.99
N ASP A 12 4.54 4.57 -24.71
CA ASP A 12 3.41 3.85 -24.14
C ASP A 12 3.88 2.70 -23.24
N ASP A 13 4.97 2.01 -23.61
CA ASP A 13 5.60 0.96 -22.80
C ASP A 13 6.19 1.54 -21.50
N LEU A 14 6.87 2.68 -21.57
CA LEU A 14 7.40 3.37 -20.39
C LEU A 14 6.28 3.81 -19.44
N ARG A 15 5.18 4.35 -19.97
CA ARG A 15 4.00 4.72 -19.16
C ARG A 15 3.36 3.48 -18.54
N ALA A 16 3.16 2.41 -19.31
CA ALA A 16 2.59 1.16 -18.80
C ALA A 16 3.43 0.57 -17.66
N HIS A 17 4.76 0.61 -17.79
CA HIS A 17 5.68 0.15 -16.74
C HIS A 17 5.58 1.00 -15.47
N GLN A 18 5.57 2.34 -15.60
CA GLN A 18 5.44 3.26 -14.47
C GLN A 18 4.10 3.09 -13.75
N PHE A 19 3.00 2.96 -14.48
CA PHE A 19 1.69 2.67 -13.90
C PHE A 19 1.65 1.29 -13.24
N GLY A 20 2.26 0.29 -13.85
CA GLY A 20 2.36 -1.07 -13.30
C GLY A 20 3.12 -1.10 -11.96
N PHE A 21 4.20 -0.34 -11.83
CA PHE A 21 4.94 -0.23 -10.57
C PHE A 21 4.10 0.41 -9.46
N VAL A 22 3.43 1.52 -9.72
CA VAL A 22 2.56 2.20 -8.73
C VAL A 22 1.38 1.31 -8.33
N ALA A 23 0.74 0.66 -9.30
CA ALA A 23 -0.33 -0.29 -9.04
C ALA A 23 0.17 -1.50 -8.20
N GLY A 24 1.38 -1.99 -8.48
CA GLY A 24 2.02 -3.06 -7.71
C GLY A 24 2.31 -2.65 -6.26
N MET A 25 2.82 -1.44 -6.03
CA MET A 25 3.04 -0.91 -4.68
C MET A 25 1.73 -0.76 -3.90
N LYS A 26 0.66 -0.27 -4.57
CA LYS A 26 -0.68 -0.18 -3.97
C LYS A 26 -1.17 -1.54 -3.51
N ALA A 27 -1.11 -2.52 -4.41
CA ALA A 27 -1.52 -3.88 -4.11
C ALA A 27 -0.69 -4.52 -2.98
N ALA A 28 0.61 -4.22 -2.90
CA ALA A 28 1.46 -4.69 -1.81
C ALA A 28 1.06 -4.08 -0.45
N LEU A 29 0.81 -2.78 -0.40
CA LEU A 29 0.35 -2.09 0.82
C LEU A 29 -1.01 -2.62 1.28
N GLU A 30 -1.99 -2.72 0.38
CA GLU A 30 -3.30 -3.31 0.64
C GLU A 30 -3.16 -4.76 1.15
N GLY A 31 -2.25 -5.54 0.55
CA GLY A 31 -1.95 -6.90 0.97
C GLY A 31 -1.39 -6.97 2.40
N VAL A 32 -0.56 -6.01 2.80
CA VAL A 32 -0.05 -5.91 4.19
C VAL A 32 -1.17 -5.55 5.14
N LEU A 33 -1.96 -4.51 4.86
CA LEU A 33 -3.09 -4.10 5.70
C LEU A 33 -4.07 -5.27 5.89
N LYS A 34 -4.45 -5.96 4.81
CA LYS A 34 -5.35 -7.11 4.85
C LYS A 34 -4.87 -8.22 5.77
N ARG A 35 -3.56 -8.41 5.99
CA ARG A 35 -3.05 -9.43 6.93
C ARG A 35 -3.36 -9.09 8.40
N PHE A 36 -3.60 -7.82 8.70
CA PHE A 36 -4.00 -7.29 9.99
C PHE A 36 -5.50 -7.00 10.08
N ASP A 37 -6.28 -7.37 9.06
CA ASP A 37 -7.73 -7.26 9.08
C ASP A 37 -8.29 -7.91 10.37
N PRO A 38 -9.03 -7.15 11.19
CA PRO A 38 -9.60 -7.66 12.43
C PRO A 38 -10.40 -8.95 12.24
N ALA A 39 -11.16 -9.09 11.15
CA ALA A 39 -11.96 -10.28 10.87
C ALA A 39 -11.08 -11.52 10.61
N ILE A 40 -9.95 -11.35 9.91
CA ILE A 40 -8.98 -12.42 9.66
C ILE A 40 -8.26 -12.84 10.96
N LEU A 41 -7.97 -11.89 11.84
CA LEU A 41 -7.34 -12.17 13.12
C LEU A 41 -8.32 -12.88 14.08
N GLU A 42 -9.57 -12.43 14.12
CA GLU A 42 -10.64 -13.03 14.93
C GLU A 42 -10.95 -14.47 14.49
N SER A 43 -10.93 -14.75 13.18
CA SER A 43 -11.10 -16.11 12.66
C SER A 43 -9.95 -17.06 13.07
N LYS A 44 -8.71 -16.55 13.18
CA LYS A 44 -7.55 -17.34 13.65
C LYS A 44 -7.60 -17.62 15.16
N LEU A 45 -8.17 -16.69 15.92
CA LEU A 45 -8.37 -16.82 17.37
C LEU A 45 -9.45 -17.87 17.68
N THR A 46 -10.58 -17.81 16.99
CA THR A 46 -11.68 -18.79 17.14
C THR A 46 -11.27 -20.21 16.74
N GLN A 47 -10.43 -20.36 15.70
CA GLN A 47 -9.87 -21.67 15.33
C GLN A 47 -8.92 -22.27 16.38
N LYS A 48 -8.20 -21.44 17.14
CA LYS A 48 -7.28 -21.90 18.20
C LYS A 48 -7.97 -22.05 19.55
N SER A 49 -9.12 -21.43 19.75
CA SER A 49 -9.77 -21.29 21.06
C SER A 49 -11.00 -22.18 21.20
N VAL A 50 -10.83 -23.50 21.11
CA VAL A 50 -11.81 -24.45 21.67
C VAL A 50 -11.57 -24.67 23.17
N ILE A 51 -10.44 -24.19 23.73
CA ILE A 51 -9.98 -24.55 25.09
C ILE A 51 -9.94 -23.39 26.10
N ASN A 52 -9.98 -22.11 25.69
CA ASN A 52 -9.73 -20.98 26.60
C ASN A 52 -10.94 -20.07 26.86
N SER A 53 -12.14 -20.62 27.02
CA SER A 53 -13.37 -19.86 27.31
C SER A 53 -13.44 -19.33 28.75
N LEU A 54 -12.38 -18.72 29.26
CA LEU A 54 -12.35 -18.04 30.57
C LEU A 54 -11.29 -16.92 30.57
N LEU A 55 -11.37 -15.97 29.64
CA LEU A 55 -10.59 -14.73 29.77
C LEU A 55 -11.45 -13.63 30.42
N PRO A 56 -11.25 -13.33 31.72
CA PRO A 56 -11.79 -12.11 32.31
C PRO A 56 -10.97 -10.93 31.79
N ALA A 57 -11.52 -10.03 30.96
CA ALA A 57 -10.96 -8.69 30.75
C ALA A 57 -11.78 -7.84 29.77
N THR A 58 -12.75 -7.08 30.28
CA THR A 58 -13.38 -5.95 29.57
C THR A 58 -12.35 -5.01 28.93
N ARG A 59 -11.17 -4.85 29.55
CA ARG A 59 -10.04 -4.08 29.00
C ARG A 59 -9.52 -4.65 27.68
N LYS A 60 -9.41 -5.97 27.52
CA LYS A 60 -8.94 -6.58 26.26
C LYS A 60 -9.98 -6.40 25.15
N ALA A 61 -11.27 -6.53 25.47
CA ALA A 61 -12.35 -6.24 24.53
C ALA A 61 -12.34 -4.78 24.07
N LYS A 62 -12.18 -3.82 25.00
CA LYS A 62 -12.08 -2.40 24.65
C LYS A 62 -10.85 -2.07 23.80
N LEU A 63 -9.71 -2.71 24.06
CA LEU A 63 -8.51 -2.57 23.21
C LEU A 63 -8.72 -3.15 21.81
N TRP A 64 -9.54 -4.19 21.68
CA TRP A 64 -9.91 -4.77 20.40
C TRP A 64 -10.80 -3.82 19.59
N GLU A 65 -11.81 -3.21 20.22
CA GLU A 65 -12.65 -2.16 19.59
C GLU A 65 -11.79 -1.01 19.06
N VAL A 66 -10.86 -0.47 19.88
CA VAL A 66 -9.94 0.59 19.45
C VAL A 66 -9.05 0.15 18.29
N PHE A 67 -8.61 -1.10 18.27
CA PHE A 67 -7.83 -1.64 17.15
C PHE A 67 -8.65 -1.70 15.87
N GLN A 68 -9.92 -2.13 15.94
CA GLN A 68 -10.82 -2.16 14.79
C GLN A 68 -11.03 -0.75 14.20
N ASP A 69 -11.27 0.23 15.07
CA ASP A 69 -11.44 1.64 14.65
C ASP A 69 -10.18 2.18 13.98
N LEU A 70 -9.01 1.97 14.59
CA LEU A 70 -7.73 2.42 14.04
C LEU A 70 -7.40 1.74 12.71
N TYR A 71 -7.68 0.44 12.59
CA TYR A 71 -7.51 -0.28 11.34
C TYR A 71 -8.39 0.30 10.23
N GLY A 72 -9.65 0.61 10.53
CA GLY A 72 -10.59 1.21 9.59
C GLY A 72 -10.06 2.56 9.07
N GLN A 73 -9.68 3.45 9.98
CA GLN A 73 -9.11 4.76 9.66
C GLN A 73 -7.87 4.64 8.76
N ILE A 74 -6.89 3.84 9.17
CA ILE A 74 -5.64 3.67 8.40
C ILE A 74 -5.91 3.04 7.02
N SER A 75 -6.83 2.09 6.94
CA SER A 75 -7.13 1.41 5.67
C SER A 75 -7.85 2.33 4.68
N GLU A 76 -8.75 3.18 5.18
CA GLU A 76 -9.46 4.18 4.38
C GLU A 76 -8.51 5.28 3.92
N GLU A 77 -7.73 5.86 4.84
CA GLU A 77 -6.69 6.84 4.52
C GLU A 77 -5.69 6.26 3.51
N ALA A 78 -5.20 5.04 3.71
CA ALA A 78 -4.30 4.39 2.78
C ALA A 78 -4.92 4.10 1.41
N ALA A 79 -6.25 4.03 1.28
CA ALA A 79 -6.93 3.85 0.00
C ALA A 79 -7.17 5.19 -0.71
N GLU A 80 -7.57 6.22 0.04
CA GLU A 80 -7.85 7.58 -0.47
C GLU A 80 -6.55 8.35 -0.76
N ASP A 81 -5.64 8.43 0.20
CA ASP A 81 -4.39 9.19 0.10
C ASP A 81 -3.29 8.48 -0.69
N PHE A 82 -3.50 7.23 -1.11
CA PHE A 82 -2.50 6.52 -1.92
C PHE A 82 -2.11 7.34 -3.15
N HIS A 83 -3.09 7.90 -3.86
CA HIS A 83 -2.82 8.62 -5.10
C HIS A 83 -2.05 9.92 -4.84
N ASP A 84 -2.39 10.61 -3.76
CA ASP A 84 -1.84 11.91 -3.40
C ASP A 84 -0.46 11.80 -2.73
N LEU A 85 -0.28 10.87 -1.79
CA LEU A 85 0.96 10.69 -1.04
C LEU A 85 2.02 9.95 -1.87
N PHE A 86 1.66 8.79 -2.47
CA PHE A 86 2.62 8.07 -3.31
C PHE A 86 2.92 8.82 -4.59
N GLY A 87 1.95 9.53 -5.19
CA GLY A 87 2.20 10.34 -6.38
C GLY A 87 3.27 11.41 -6.15
N ARG A 88 3.17 12.15 -5.03
CA ARG A 88 4.14 13.17 -4.64
C ARG A 88 5.52 12.60 -4.29
N GLU A 89 5.58 11.58 -3.44
CA GLU A 89 6.86 10.98 -3.04
C GLU A 89 7.54 10.22 -4.18
N PHE A 90 6.77 9.57 -5.06
CA PHE A 90 7.29 8.95 -6.27
C PHE A 90 7.92 9.99 -7.20
N LEU A 91 7.22 11.11 -7.45
CA LEU A 91 7.74 12.19 -8.30
C LEU A 91 9.06 12.74 -7.73
N ARG A 92 9.09 12.99 -6.42
CA ARG A 92 10.29 13.47 -5.72
C ARG A 92 11.47 12.50 -5.85
N ALA A 93 11.25 11.21 -5.65
CA ALA A 93 12.28 10.19 -5.79
C ALA A 93 12.76 10.05 -7.24
N TYR A 94 11.84 10.17 -8.21
CA TYR A 94 12.16 10.14 -9.63
C TYR A 94 13.03 11.34 -10.04
N GLU A 95 12.68 12.54 -9.62
CA GLU A 95 13.46 13.77 -9.87
C GLU A 95 14.87 13.65 -9.27
N ALA A 96 14.98 13.19 -8.02
CA ALA A 96 16.28 12.97 -7.38
C ALA A 96 17.15 11.94 -8.11
N HIS A 97 16.55 10.89 -8.66
CA HIS A 97 17.28 9.88 -9.46
C HIS A 97 17.77 10.46 -10.79
N ILE A 98 16.96 11.28 -11.46
CA ILE A 98 17.35 11.96 -12.69
C ILE A 98 18.49 12.95 -12.45
N ASP A 99 18.46 13.69 -11.33
CA ASP A 99 19.53 14.62 -10.98
C ASP A 99 20.85 13.89 -10.67
N GLN A 100 20.79 12.74 -9.99
CA GLN A 100 21.98 11.88 -9.80
C GLN A 100 22.56 11.36 -11.12
N LEU A 101 21.71 10.98 -12.08
CA LEU A 101 22.17 10.54 -13.40
C LEU A 101 22.83 11.66 -14.21
N LYS A 102 22.44 12.92 -14.00
CA LYS A 102 23.05 14.09 -14.64
C LYS A 102 24.39 14.46 -14.00
N ASP A 103 24.48 14.41 -12.67
CA ASP A 103 25.72 14.71 -11.94
C ASP A 103 26.80 13.64 -12.13
N GLY A 104 26.42 12.37 -12.31
CA GLY A 104 27.35 11.26 -12.56
C GLY A 104 27.91 11.18 -14.00
N GLN A 105 27.55 12.09 -14.89
CA GLN A 105 28.06 12.19 -16.27
C GLN A 105 29.16 13.25 -16.46
N HIS A 106 29.67 13.81 -15.37
CA HIS A 106 30.87 14.67 -15.33
C HIS A 106 32.08 13.92 -14.76
#